data_AF-A0A031IH13-F1
#
_entry.id   AF-A0A031IH13-F1
#
_cell.length_a   1.000
_cell.length_b   1.000
_cell.length_c   1.000
_cell.angle_alpha   90.00
_cell.angle_beta   90.00
_cell.angle_gamma   90.00
#
_symmetry.space_group_name_H-M   'P 1'
#
loop_
_entity.id
_entity.type
_entity.pdbx_description
1 polymer ?
#
loop_
_entity_poly.entity_id
_entity_poly.type
_entity_poly.pdbx_seq_one_letter_code
_entity_poly.pdbx_strand_id
1 'polypeptide(L)'
;MRQILATLMLGTVLAGCGTSASQDTPKEPASAKQEQPVSLEKTSAYVPNPQIPDDRDLTKIDQTVTDDKGDLTLKQFKRVNETRKIGPIEMTIEEIKVFHARPSYGMIDFFHGFTHDESFDLIKTRVTIKNTSNEPVTFNPVAHFKLDAAAEKTLEDDVYLESLAKTYAPSESRSGNFGFILEHPVDSIELLTSDVLDEKQDVLKKGTTFSMSLR
;
A
#
# COMPACT_ATOMS: atom_id res chain seq x y z
N MET A 1 70.70 -4.81 -0.92
CA MET A 1 71.58 -5.83 -1.55
C MET A 1 71.15 -7.20 -1.06
N ARG A 2 71.02 -8.15 -2.01
CA ARG A 2 71.24 -9.62 -1.91
C ARG A 2 70.45 -10.39 -0.85
N GLN A 3 69.44 -11.17 -1.28
CA GLN A 3 69.51 -12.62 -1.57
C GLN A 3 69.64 -13.43 -0.26
N ILE A 4 68.80 -14.45 0.01
CA ILE A 4 68.98 -15.80 -0.55
C ILE A 4 67.71 -16.65 -0.32
N LEU A 5 67.39 -17.39 -1.38
CA LEU A 5 66.50 -18.54 -1.53
C LEU A 5 66.85 -19.70 -0.59
N ALA A 6 65.87 -20.40 -0.02
CA ALA A 6 66.02 -21.83 0.31
C ALA A 6 64.67 -22.56 0.39
N THR A 7 64.36 -23.25 -0.70
CA THR A 7 63.35 -24.30 -0.89
C THR A 7 63.80 -25.62 -0.24
N LEU A 8 62.85 -26.48 0.18
CA LEU A 8 62.87 -27.98 0.36
C LEU A 8 62.08 -28.36 1.65
N MET A 9 61.22 -29.38 1.78
CA MET A 9 60.75 -30.59 1.05
C MET A 9 59.32 -30.88 1.63
N LEU A 10 58.28 -31.28 0.87
CA LEU A 10 57.94 -32.65 0.42
C LEU A 10 57.86 -33.67 1.58
N GLY A 11 56.83 -34.47 1.87
CA GLY A 11 55.47 -34.80 1.39
C GLY A 11 54.87 -35.75 2.46
N THR A 12 53.57 -36.06 2.54
CA THR A 12 52.95 -37.16 1.78
C THR A 12 51.48 -37.32 2.21
N VAL A 13 50.63 -37.43 1.19
CA VAL A 13 49.51 -38.39 0.99
C VAL A 13 48.53 -38.64 2.14
N LEU A 14 47.28 -38.22 1.93
CA LEU A 14 46.11 -39.07 2.23
C LEU A 14 45.20 -39.08 0.99
N ALA A 15 45.27 -40.16 0.22
CA ALA A 15 44.29 -40.50 -0.81
C ALA A 15 43.10 -41.17 -0.12
N GLY A 16 41.96 -40.49 -0.08
CA GLY A 16 40.66 -41.08 0.24
C GLY A 16 39.86 -41.27 -1.04
N CYS A 17 39.82 -42.49 -1.56
CA CYS A 17 38.85 -42.93 -2.56
C CYS A 17 37.49 -43.16 -1.90
N GLY A 18 36.39 -42.78 -2.56
CA GLY A 18 35.12 -43.49 -2.35
C GLY A 18 33.82 -42.72 -2.56
N THR A 19 33.37 -42.68 -3.82
CA THR A 19 31.98 -42.80 -4.31
C THR A 19 30.93 -41.69 -4.03
N SER A 20 30.60 -41.02 -5.14
CA SER A 20 29.27 -40.63 -5.66
C SER A 20 28.41 -39.53 -4.98
N ALA A 21 28.50 -38.35 -5.60
CA ALA A 21 27.39 -37.50 -6.07
C ALA A 21 26.20 -37.20 -5.14
N SER A 22 26.22 -36.02 -4.53
CA SER A 22 25.31 -34.92 -4.87
C SER A 22 25.81 -33.62 -4.27
N GLN A 23 25.97 -32.60 -5.12
CA GLN A 23 26.30 -31.25 -4.71
C GLN A 23 25.05 -30.62 -4.08
N ASP A 24 24.99 -30.55 -2.76
CA ASP A 24 24.14 -29.58 -2.08
C ASP A 24 24.94 -28.29 -1.90
N THR A 25 24.82 -27.43 -2.90
CA THR A 25 25.16 -26.02 -2.79
C THR A 25 24.27 -25.39 -1.72
N PRO A 26 24.81 -24.67 -0.73
CA PRO A 26 23.99 -23.88 0.19
C PRO A 26 23.15 -22.89 -0.60
N LYS A 27 21.83 -23.07 -0.59
CA LYS A 27 20.88 -22.09 -1.12
C LYS A 27 21.04 -20.79 -0.33
N GLU A 28 21.36 -19.73 -1.05
CA GLU A 28 21.16 -18.35 -0.63
C GLU A 28 19.77 -18.17 0.03
N PRO A 29 19.66 -17.34 1.08
CA PRO A 29 18.36 -17.02 1.66
C PRO A 29 17.49 -16.36 0.59
N ALA A 30 16.27 -16.88 0.45
CA ALA A 30 15.26 -16.36 -0.43
C ALA A 30 15.09 -14.86 -0.20
N SER A 31 15.31 -14.09 -1.27
CA SER A 31 15.05 -12.66 -1.35
C SER A 31 13.66 -12.36 -0.79
N ALA A 32 13.59 -11.42 0.15
CA ALA A 32 12.33 -10.89 0.67
C ALA A 32 11.45 -10.50 -0.51
N LYS A 33 10.24 -11.08 -0.55
CA LYS A 33 9.23 -10.83 -1.57
C LYS A 33 8.79 -9.38 -1.38
N GLN A 34 9.34 -8.46 -2.17
CA GLN A 34 8.84 -7.09 -2.21
C GLN A 34 7.36 -7.15 -2.62
N GLU A 35 6.51 -6.60 -1.77
CA GLU A 35 5.08 -6.45 -2.02
C GLU A 35 4.89 -5.65 -3.31
N GLN A 36 4.32 -6.32 -4.30
CA GLN A 36 4.18 -5.75 -5.62
C GLN A 36 2.85 -4.98 -5.67
N PRO A 37 2.87 -3.68 -6.02
CA PRO A 37 1.65 -2.89 -6.12
C PRO A 37 0.63 -3.51 -7.07
N VAL A 38 -0.64 -3.42 -6.71
CA VAL A 38 -1.75 -3.96 -7.51
C VAL A 38 -1.94 -3.10 -8.75
N SER A 39 -1.72 -3.69 -9.93
CA SER A 39 -2.01 -3.03 -11.21
C SER A 39 -3.52 -2.99 -11.45
N LEU A 40 -4.14 -1.82 -11.24
CA LEU A 40 -5.51 -1.58 -11.68
C LEU A 40 -5.54 -1.48 -13.22
N GLU A 41 -6.21 -2.44 -13.86
CA GLU A 41 -6.49 -2.48 -15.31
C GLU A 41 -7.23 -1.21 -15.80
N LYS A 42 -7.03 -0.84 -17.07
CA LYS A 42 -7.66 0.34 -17.70
C LYS A 42 -9.17 0.17 -18.01
N THR A 43 -9.78 -0.94 -17.58
CA THR A 43 -11.22 -1.20 -17.73
C THR A 43 -11.96 -0.79 -16.46
N SER A 44 -13.20 -0.29 -16.60
CA SER A 44 -13.96 0.39 -15.53
C SER A 44 -14.38 -0.49 -14.34
N ALA A 45 -13.93 -1.75 -14.29
CA ALA A 45 -14.24 -2.67 -13.20
C ALA A 45 -13.11 -2.62 -12.18
N TYR A 46 -13.40 -2.09 -10.99
CA TYR A 46 -12.49 -2.14 -9.86
C TYR A 46 -12.12 -3.60 -9.54
N VAL A 47 -10.81 -3.87 -9.47
CA VAL A 47 -10.26 -5.18 -9.11
C VAL A 47 -10.19 -5.28 -7.58
N PRO A 48 -10.79 -6.30 -6.95
CA PRO A 48 -10.71 -6.47 -5.50
C PRO A 48 -9.27 -6.54 -4.99
N ASN A 49 -9.07 -6.01 -3.78
CA ASN A 49 -7.76 -6.00 -3.14
C ASN A 49 -7.27 -7.45 -2.85
N PRO A 50 -5.98 -7.77 -3.05
CA PRO A 50 -5.46 -9.11 -2.80
C PRO A 50 -5.35 -9.46 -1.32
N GLN A 51 -5.25 -8.48 -0.41
CA GLN A 51 -4.98 -8.66 1.01
C GLN A 51 -6.18 -8.43 1.93
N ILE A 52 -7.22 -7.74 1.45
CA ILE A 52 -8.39 -7.35 2.23
C ILE A 52 -9.66 -7.93 1.60
N PRO A 53 -10.61 -8.48 2.41
CA PRO A 53 -11.87 -9.00 1.89
C PRO A 53 -12.64 -8.02 1.01
N ASP A 54 -13.39 -8.55 0.03
CA ASP A 54 -14.17 -7.72 -0.90
C ASP A 54 -15.37 -7.05 -0.20
N ASP A 55 -15.22 -5.77 0.12
CA ASP A 55 -16.20 -5.01 0.91
C ASP A 55 -17.25 -4.26 0.06
N ARG A 56 -17.28 -4.44 -1.28
CA ARG A 56 -18.13 -3.64 -2.18
C ARG A 56 -19.61 -3.65 -1.80
N ASP A 57 -20.09 -4.79 -1.31
CA ASP A 57 -21.49 -4.97 -0.91
C ASP A 57 -21.76 -4.62 0.57
N LEU A 58 -20.73 -4.28 1.35
CA LEU A 58 -20.89 -3.83 2.75
C LEU A 58 -21.37 -2.38 2.78
N THR A 59 -22.65 -2.20 3.05
CA THR A 59 -23.29 -0.88 3.14
C THR A 59 -24.14 -0.70 4.40
N LYS A 60 -24.34 -1.78 5.19
CA LYS A 60 -25.10 -1.74 6.43
C LYS A 60 -24.15 -1.91 7.62
N ILE A 61 -24.29 -1.04 8.63
CA ILE A 61 -23.52 -1.16 9.88
C ILE A 61 -23.79 -2.52 10.53
N ASP A 62 -22.73 -3.10 11.11
CA ASP A 62 -22.65 -4.45 11.69
C ASP A 62 -22.81 -5.60 10.67
N GLN A 63 -22.83 -5.30 9.38
CA GLN A 63 -22.73 -6.32 8.34
C GLN A 63 -21.28 -6.82 8.25
N THR A 64 -21.14 -8.14 8.08
CA THR A 64 -19.84 -8.80 7.91
C THR A 64 -19.74 -9.44 6.52
N VAL A 65 -18.55 -9.37 5.91
CA VAL A 65 -18.12 -10.28 4.82
C VAL A 65 -16.97 -11.11 5.33
N THR A 66 -16.92 -12.35 4.84
CA THR A 66 -15.83 -13.29 5.07
C THR A 66 -15.42 -13.87 3.73
N ASP A 67 -14.12 -13.87 3.44
CA ASP A 67 -13.53 -14.60 2.32
C ASP A 67 -12.20 -15.24 2.74
N ASP A 68 -11.38 -15.66 1.78
CA ASP A 68 -10.08 -16.30 2.03
C ASP A 68 -9.04 -15.38 2.71
N LYS A 69 -9.29 -14.06 2.73
CA LYS A 69 -8.41 -13.06 3.35
C LYS A 69 -8.80 -12.75 4.80
N GLY A 70 -9.96 -13.20 5.25
CA GLY A 70 -10.44 -13.05 6.63
C GLY A 70 -11.83 -12.42 6.72
N ASP A 71 -12.09 -11.72 7.81
CA ASP A 71 -13.38 -11.10 8.12
C ASP A 71 -13.27 -9.56 8.11
N LEU A 72 -14.29 -8.90 7.55
CA LEU A 72 -14.53 -7.46 7.74
C LEU A 72 -15.93 -7.24 8.27
N THR A 73 -16.06 -6.51 9.37
CA THR A 73 -17.35 -6.04 9.91
C THR A 73 -17.44 -4.52 9.80
N LEU A 74 -18.47 -4.00 9.14
CA LEU A 74 -18.65 -2.56 8.92
C LEU A 74 -19.08 -1.84 10.21
N LYS A 75 -18.24 -0.94 10.72
CA LYS A 75 -18.52 -0.14 11.92
C LYS A 75 -19.12 1.23 11.60
N GLN A 76 -18.64 1.86 10.52
CA GLN A 76 -19.13 3.16 10.05
C GLN A 76 -19.14 3.19 8.54
N PHE A 77 -20.12 3.87 7.96
CA PHE A 77 -20.22 4.07 6.52
C PHE A 77 -20.74 5.47 6.22
N LYS A 78 -19.97 6.21 5.43
CA LYS A 78 -20.37 7.51 4.93
C LYS A 78 -20.25 7.52 3.41
N ARG A 79 -21.38 7.71 2.73
CA ARG A 79 -21.38 8.01 1.31
C ARG A 79 -21.17 9.51 1.13
N VAL A 80 -20.17 9.88 0.35
CA VAL A 80 -19.67 11.25 0.25
C VAL A 80 -20.03 11.83 -1.12
N ASN A 81 -19.58 11.19 -2.19
CA ASN A 81 -19.74 11.63 -3.58
C ASN A 81 -19.40 13.12 -3.82
N GLU A 82 -18.35 13.62 -3.17
CA GLU A 82 -17.90 15.01 -3.34
C GLU A 82 -16.70 15.08 -4.27
N THR A 83 -16.82 15.88 -5.33
CA THR A 83 -15.72 16.17 -6.27
C THR A 83 -15.08 17.51 -5.95
N ARG A 84 -13.74 17.53 -5.94
CA ARG A 84 -12.92 18.71 -5.65
C ARG A 84 -11.88 18.89 -6.74
N LYS A 85 -11.68 20.14 -7.14
CA LYS A 85 -10.66 20.53 -8.13
C LYS A 85 -9.39 20.98 -7.43
N ILE A 86 -8.29 20.35 -7.77
CA ILE A 86 -6.95 20.64 -7.26
C ILE A 86 -6.08 20.92 -8.49
N GLY A 87 -6.15 22.15 -9.01
CA GLY A 87 -5.51 22.49 -10.27
C GLY A 87 -6.09 21.65 -11.42
N PRO A 88 -5.27 20.95 -12.22
CA PRO A 88 -5.73 20.07 -13.29
C PRO A 88 -6.23 18.69 -12.82
N ILE A 89 -6.26 18.42 -11.51
CA ILE A 89 -6.82 17.19 -10.95
C ILE A 89 -8.27 17.42 -10.50
N GLU A 90 -9.17 16.53 -10.91
CA GLU A 90 -10.47 16.32 -10.29
C GLU A 90 -10.40 15.06 -9.41
N MET A 91 -10.57 15.22 -8.10
CA MET A 91 -10.64 14.11 -7.16
C MET A 91 -12.05 14.02 -6.59
N THR A 92 -12.67 12.85 -6.70
CA THR A 92 -13.97 12.54 -6.09
C THR A 92 -13.76 11.60 -4.94
N ILE A 93 -14.15 12.00 -3.73
CA ILE A 93 -14.27 11.09 -2.58
C ILE A 93 -15.66 10.46 -2.68
N GLU A 94 -15.72 9.17 -2.96
CA GLU A 94 -16.98 8.46 -3.18
C GLU A 94 -17.60 8.03 -1.86
N GLU A 95 -16.80 7.39 -1.01
CA GLU A 95 -17.23 6.84 0.26
C GLU A 95 -16.07 6.66 1.23
N ILE A 96 -16.41 6.64 2.50
CA ILE A 96 -15.52 6.28 3.60
C ILE A 96 -16.18 5.17 4.40
N LYS A 97 -15.42 4.13 4.73
CA LYS A 97 -15.84 3.02 5.58
C LYS A 97 -14.85 2.83 6.71
N VAL A 98 -15.35 2.51 7.89
CA VAL A 98 -14.54 1.99 8.99
C VAL A 98 -14.97 0.56 9.25
N PHE A 99 -14.00 -0.35 9.31
CA PHE A 99 -14.22 -1.76 9.56
C PHE A 99 -13.54 -2.18 10.85
N HIS A 100 -14.06 -3.22 11.48
CA HIS A 100 -13.28 -4.14 12.28
C HIS A 100 -12.80 -5.27 11.38
N ALA A 101 -11.50 -5.51 11.34
CA ALA A 101 -10.88 -6.52 10.49
C ALA A 101 -10.22 -7.61 11.33
N ARG A 102 -10.38 -8.85 10.87
CA ARG A 102 -9.66 -10.01 11.36
C ARG A 102 -9.05 -10.75 10.18
N PRO A 103 -7.75 -10.55 9.90
CA PRO A 103 -7.08 -11.23 8.81
C PRO A 103 -7.12 -12.76 8.96
N SER A 104 -7.17 -13.48 7.84
CA SER A 104 -6.95 -14.92 7.84
C SER A 104 -5.48 -15.22 8.18
N TYR A 105 -5.20 -16.46 8.61
CA TYR A 105 -3.83 -16.85 9.00
C TYR A 105 -2.79 -16.54 7.91
N GLY A 106 -3.14 -16.69 6.64
CA GLY A 106 -2.25 -16.40 5.51
C GLY A 106 -1.95 -14.91 5.29
N MET A 107 -2.77 -14.02 5.84
CA MET A 107 -2.64 -12.56 5.71
C MET A 107 -1.94 -11.92 6.91
N ILE A 108 -1.69 -12.66 7.99
CA ILE A 108 -1.05 -12.13 9.20
C ILE A 108 0.31 -11.51 8.89
N ASP A 109 1.15 -12.19 8.09
CA ASP A 109 2.50 -11.68 7.77
C ASP A 109 2.48 -10.37 6.99
N PHE A 110 1.46 -10.15 6.15
CA PHE A 110 1.27 -8.88 5.46
C PHE A 110 0.95 -7.76 6.48
N PHE A 111 -0.02 -8.01 7.37
CA PHE A 111 -0.43 -7.00 8.35
C PHE A 111 0.58 -6.78 9.49
N HIS A 112 1.50 -7.72 9.74
CA HIS A 112 2.62 -7.52 10.67
C HIS A 112 3.55 -6.36 10.28
N GLY A 113 3.56 -5.94 9.01
CA GLY A 113 4.24 -4.71 8.60
C GLY A 113 3.61 -3.44 9.18
N PHE A 114 2.34 -3.50 9.59
CA PHE A 114 1.54 -2.34 10.01
C PHE A 114 1.08 -2.42 11.48
N THR A 115 0.81 -3.61 12.01
CA THR A 115 0.36 -3.82 13.40
C THR A 115 0.76 -5.19 13.93
N HIS A 116 0.84 -5.33 15.26
CA HIS A 116 1.04 -6.61 15.95
C HIS A 116 -0.27 -7.22 16.46
N ASP A 117 -1.40 -6.53 16.26
CA ASP A 117 -2.71 -7.00 16.71
C ASP A 117 -3.29 -8.04 15.75
N GLU A 118 -3.89 -9.11 16.30
CA GLU A 118 -4.55 -10.17 15.50
C GLU A 118 -5.87 -9.69 14.84
N SER A 119 -6.43 -8.60 15.34
CA SER A 119 -7.62 -7.94 14.81
C SER A 119 -7.56 -6.46 15.15
N PHE A 120 -8.01 -5.61 14.24
CA PHE A 120 -7.84 -4.17 14.36
C PHE A 120 -8.95 -3.44 13.62
N ASP A 121 -9.14 -2.17 13.95
CA ASP A 121 -10.00 -1.32 13.15
C ASP A 121 -9.21 -0.71 11.98
N LEU A 122 -9.85 -0.55 10.83
CA LEU A 122 -9.25 0.13 9.68
C LEU A 122 -10.23 1.10 9.04
N ILE A 123 -9.72 2.22 8.55
CA ILE A 123 -10.47 3.17 7.73
C ILE A 123 -10.08 3.02 6.27
N LYS A 124 -11.08 3.01 5.39
CA LYS A 124 -10.93 2.98 3.93
C LYS A 124 -11.59 4.20 3.32
N THR A 125 -10.89 4.88 2.42
CA THR A 125 -11.45 5.93 1.57
C THR A 125 -11.39 5.50 0.12
N ARG A 126 -12.54 5.48 -0.56
CA ARG A 126 -12.63 5.22 -2.00
C ARG A 126 -12.64 6.53 -2.77
N VAL A 127 -11.74 6.65 -3.74
CA VAL A 127 -11.61 7.85 -4.55
C VAL A 127 -11.60 7.54 -6.05
N THR A 128 -12.03 8.52 -6.83
CA THR A 128 -11.78 8.59 -8.28
C THR A 128 -10.99 9.85 -8.59
N ILE A 129 -9.85 9.71 -9.25
CA ILE A 129 -8.92 10.78 -9.59
C ILE A 129 -8.83 10.88 -11.09
N LYS A 130 -8.98 12.09 -11.63
CA LYS A 130 -8.92 12.37 -13.05
C LYS A 130 -7.99 13.55 -13.33
N ASN A 131 -7.04 13.34 -14.24
CA ASN A 131 -6.30 14.44 -14.84
C ASN A 131 -7.15 15.07 -15.95
N THR A 132 -7.57 16.33 -15.78
CA THR A 132 -8.40 17.06 -16.76
C THR A 132 -7.58 17.85 -17.78
N SER A 133 -6.26 17.84 -17.67
CA SER A 133 -5.38 18.55 -18.60
C SER A 133 -4.97 17.68 -19.80
N ASN A 134 -4.32 18.34 -20.76
CA ASN A 134 -3.71 17.73 -21.94
C ASN A 134 -2.24 17.33 -21.70
N GLU A 135 -1.71 17.56 -20.50
CA GLU A 135 -0.33 17.25 -20.10
C GLU A 135 -0.36 16.23 -18.95
N PRO A 136 0.68 15.40 -18.75
CA PRO A 136 0.74 14.53 -17.59
C PRO A 136 1.07 15.33 -16.32
N VAL A 137 0.53 14.87 -15.19
CA VAL A 137 0.73 15.51 -13.88
C VAL A 137 0.97 14.46 -12.79
N THR A 138 1.85 14.76 -11.84
CA THR A 138 2.09 13.90 -10.67
C THR A 138 1.19 14.33 -9.51
N PHE A 139 0.52 13.37 -8.89
CA PHE A 139 -0.41 13.59 -7.79
C PHE A 139 -0.48 12.37 -6.86
N ASN A 140 -0.67 12.63 -5.57
CA ASN A 140 -1.01 11.64 -4.56
C ASN A 140 -2.29 12.11 -3.81
N PRO A 141 -3.36 11.28 -3.76
CA PRO A 141 -4.58 11.64 -3.04
C PRO A 141 -4.38 11.80 -1.53
N VAL A 142 -3.32 11.23 -0.94
CA VAL A 142 -3.04 11.29 0.50
C VAL A 142 -1.54 11.44 0.76
N ALA A 143 -1.11 12.67 1.02
CA ALA A 143 0.22 12.96 1.55
C ALA A 143 0.24 12.78 3.07
N HIS A 144 -0.80 13.28 3.75
CA HIS A 144 -0.98 13.13 5.19
C HIS A 144 -2.45 12.82 5.50
N PHE A 145 -2.66 11.88 6.42
CA PHE A 145 -3.97 11.50 6.92
C PHE A 145 -3.99 11.64 8.43
N LYS A 146 -4.63 12.70 8.92
CA LYS A 146 -4.76 12.96 10.35
C LYS A 146 -6.06 12.37 10.86
N LEU A 147 -5.91 11.48 11.82
CA LEU A 147 -7.00 10.86 12.56
C LEU A 147 -7.37 11.75 13.76
N ASP A 148 -6.35 12.32 14.40
CA ASP A 148 -6.46 13.33 15.46
C ASP A 148 -5.13 14.12 15.59
N ALA A 149 -4.94 14.85 16.70
CA ALA A 149 -3.75 15.66 16.93
C ALA A 149 -2.47 14.83 17.23
N ALA A 150 -2.61 13.56 17.57
CA ALA A 150 -1.53 12.66 17.96
C ALA A 150 -1.24 11.57 16.91
N ALA A 151 -2.22 11.23 16.06
CA ALA A 151 -2.12 10.19 15.05
C ALA A 151 -2.19 10.77 13.62
N GLU A 152 -1.05 10.73 12.94
CA GLU A 152 -0.86 11.11 11.53
C GLU A 152 -0.28 9.92 10.76
N LYS A 153 -0.91 9.58 9.63
CA LYS A 153 -0.49 8.49 8.73
C LYS A 153 -0.06 9.07 7.38
N THR A 154 0.86 8.39 6.70
CA THR A 154 1.35 8.77 5.37
C THR A 154 1.15 7.62 4.37
N LEU A 155 1.60 7.80 3.13
CA LEU A 155 1.45 6.78 2.08
C LEU A 155 2.08 5.44 2.47
N GLU A 156 3.15 5.46 3.27
CA GLU A 156 3.85 4.28 3.78
C GLU A 156 2.98 3.43 4.70
N ASP A 157 1.95 4.01 5.32
CA ASP A 157 1.00 3.32 6.18
C ASP A 157 -0.24 2.78 5.42
N ASP A 158 -0.35 3.04 4.11
CA ASP A 158 -1.52 2.64 3.32
C ASP A 158 -1.57 1.12 3.12
N VAL A 159 -2.55 0.46 3.72
CA VAL A 159 -2.71 -1.00 3.64
C VAL A 159 -3.29 -1.46 2.30
N TYR A 160 -3.85 -0.57 1.48
CA TYR A 160 -4.45 -0.94 0.20
C TYR A 160 -3.42 -1.04 -0.93
N LEU A 161 -2.37 -0.23 -0.91
CA LEU A 161 -1.23 -0.28 -1.86
C LEU A 161 -1.67 -0.25 -3.34
N GLU A 162 -2.76 0.46 -3.65
CA GLU A 162 -3.35 0.50 -5.00
C GLU A 162 -2.69 1.52 -5.96
N SER A 163 -1.51 2.04 -5.59
CA SER A 163 -0.67 2.91 -6.43
C SER A 163 -1.38 4.15 -6.99
N LEU A 164 -2.16 4.80 -6.13
CA LEU A 164 -2.81 6.06 -6.48
C LEU A 164 -1.84 7.25 -6.48
N ALA A 165 -0.71 7.15 -5.78
CA ALA A 165 0.37 8.14 -5.85
C ALA A 165 1.22 7.92 -7.11
N LYS A 166 0.96 8.69 -8.18
CA LYS A 166 1.63 8.48 -9.47
C LYS A 166 1.54 9.69 -10.41
N THR A 167 2.16 9.55 -11.57
CA THR A 167 1.94 10.42 -12.74
C THR A 167 0.72 9.95 -13.53
N TYR A 168 -0.27 10.83 -13.69
CA TYR A 168 -1.48 10.61 -14.45
C TYR A 168 -1.31 11.14 -15.87
N ALA A 169 -1.52 10.28 -16.87
CA ALA A 169 -1.51 10.69 -18.26
C ALA A 169 -2.64 11.70 -18.56
N PRO A 170 -2.57 12.46 -19.67
CA PRO A 170 -3.65 13.33 -20.10
C PRO A 170 -4.99 12.59 -20.14
N SER A 171 -6.03 13.18 -19.53
CA SER A 171 -7.37 12.56 -19.43
C SER A 171 -7.44 11.20 -18.71
N GLU A 172 -6.36 10.71 -18.07
CA GLU A 172 -6.41 9.48 -17.28
C GLU A 172 -7.36 9.66 -16.10
N SER A 173 -8.22 8.66 -15.91
CA SER A 173 -9.09 8.51 -14.75
C SER A 173 -8.76 7.19 -14.06
N ARG A 174 -8.64 7.20 -12.74
CA ARG A 174 -8.36 6.02 -11.93
C ARG A 174 -9.20 6.05 -10.67
N SER A 175 -9.82 4.92 -10.36
CA SER A 175 -10.55 4.71 -9.11
C SER A 175 -9.80 3.70 -8.28
N GLY A 176 -9.78 3.90 -6.97
CA GLY A 176 -9.17 2.96 -6.03
C GLY A 176 -9.41 3.36 -4.59
N ASN A 177 -8.73 2.68 -3.69
CA ASN A 177 -8.82 2.89 -2.27
C ASN A 177 -7.44 3.16 -1.68
N PHE A 178 -7.44 3.94 -0.62
CA PHE A 178 -6.37 3.98 0.35
C PHE A 178 -6.98 3.84 1.74
N GLY A 179 -6.21 3.35 2.70
CA GLY A 179 -6.73 3.12 4.03
C GLY A 179 -5.66 2.82 5.05
N PHE A 180 -6.01 3.01 6.32
CA PHE A 180 -5.06 2.99 7.43
C PHE A 180 -5.63 2.22 8.61
N ILE A 181 -4.75 1.53 9.34
CA ILE A 181 -5.10 0.93 10.64
C ILE A 181 -5.32 2.04 11.66
N LEU A 182 -6.39 1.91 12.43
CA LEU A 182 -6.78 2.85 13.47
C LEU A 182 -6.30 2.36 14.84
N GLU A 183 -5.56 3.22 15.54
CA GLU A 183 -5.16 2.96 16.93
C GLU A 183 -6.30 3.20 17.92
N HIS A 184 -7.21 4.12 17.56
CA HIS A 184 -8.37 4.51 18.37
C HIS A 184 -9.59 4.79 17.48
N PRO A 185 -10.82 4.73 18.02
CA PRO A 185 -12.02 5.14 17.29
C PRO A 185 -11.93 6.60 16.81
N VAL A 186 -12.39 6.86 15.60
CA VAL A 186 -12.38 8.20 14.99
C VAL A 186 -13.79 8.69 14.66
N ASP A 187 -14.01 10.00 14.85
CA ASP A 187 -15.27 10.68 14.53
C ASP A 187 -15.16 11.60 13.31
N SER A 188 -13.94 11.90 12.90
CA SER A 188 -13.62 12.75 11.77
C SER A 188 -12.26 12.38 11.21
N ILE A 189 -12.01 12.78 9.98
CA ILE A 189 -10.70 12.68 9.34
C ILE A 189 -10.30 14.03 8.76
N GLU A 190 -9.00 14.25 8.66
CA GLU A 190 -8.41 15.31 7.86
C GLU A 190 -7.40 14.70 6.88
N LEU A 191 -7.68 14.88 5.59
CA LEU A 191 -6.88 14.41 4.47
C LEU A 191 -6.16 15.59 3.82
N LEU A 192 -4.84 15.54 3.72
CA LEU A 192 -4.06 16.46 2.90
C LEU A 192 -3.53 15.73 1.66
N THR A 193 -3.87 16.22 0.48
CA THR A 193 -3.28 15.72 -0.78
C THR A 193 -1.86 16.23 -0.98
N SER A 194 -1.10 15.61 -1.88
CA SER A 194 0.14 16.24 -2.34
C SER A 194 -0.13 17.52 -3.13
N ASP A 195 0.94 18.28 -3.36
CA ASP A 195 1.01 19.23 -4.47
C ASP A 195 0.75 18.49 -5.80
N VAL A 196 0.19 19.20 -6.77
CA VAL A 196 0.13 18.75 -8.17
C VAL A 196 1.34 19.29 -8.88
N LEU A 197 2.14 18.39 -9.44
CA LEU A 197 3.38 18.70 -10.11
C LEU A 197 3.27 18.46 -11.62
N ASP A 198 3.96 19.26 -12.41
CA ASP A 198 4.15 18.98 -13.84
C ASP A 198 5.29 17.98 -14.08
N GLU A 199 5.59 17.70 -15.36
CA GLU A 199 6.69 16.81 -15.75
C GLU A 199 8.07 17.25 -15.23
N LYS A 200 8.27 18.55 -15.02
CA LYS A 200 9.53 19.13 -14.53
C LYS A 200 9.60 19.16 -13.00
N GLN A 201 8.56 18.66 -12.33
CA GLN A 201 8.37 18.74 -10.88
C GLN A 201 8.09 20.18 -10.39
N ASP A 202 7.70 21.08 -11.28
CA ASP A 202 7.23 22.40 -10.89
C ASP A 202 5.81 22.30 -10.32
N VAL A 203 5.56 23.05 -9.24
CA VAL A 203 4.26 23.03 -8.56
C VAL A 203 3.22 23.78 -9.39
N LEU A 204 2.27 23.05 -9.97
CA LEU A 204 1.10 23.61 -10.65
C LEU A 204 0.03 24.07 -9.66
N LYS A 205 -0.13 23.31 -8.56
CA LYS A 205 -1.09 23.61 -7.50
C LYS A 205 -0.63 23.04 -6.17
N LYS A 206 -0.80 23.82 -5.10
CA LYS A 206 -0.56 23.34 -3.74
C LYS A 206 -1.60 22.33 -3.28
N GLY A 207 -1.16 21.38 -2.45
CA GLY A 207 -2.01 20.38 -1.81
C GLY A 207 -3.19 21.01 -1.09
N THR A 208 -4.29 20.27 -1.01
CA THR A 208 -5.55 20.74 -0.44
C THR A 208 -5.94 19.83 0.72
N THR A 209 -6.37 20.46 1.82
CA THR A 209 -6.89 19.77 3.00
C THR A 209 -8.40 19.55 2.87
N PHE A 210 -8.86 18.36 3.23
CA PHE A 210 -10.26 17.95 3.30
C PHE A 210 -10.56 17.45 4.70
N SER A 211 -11.47 18.11 5.41
CA SER A 211 -11.92 17.67 6.73
C SER A 211 -13.34 17.14 6.62
N MET A 212 -13.58 15.96 7.19
CA MET A 212 -14.87 15.29 7.08
C MET A 212 -15.24 14.64 8.40
N SER A 213 -16.45 14.90 8.89
CA SER A 213 -17.01 14.09 9.98
C SER A 213 -17.43 12.73 9.44
N LEU A 214 -17.31 11.68 10.25
CA LEU A 214 -17.77 10.32 9.93
C LEU A 214 -19.16 10.01 10.50
N ARG A 215 -19.72 10.94 11.29
CA ARG A 215 -21.10 10.90 11.78
C ARG A 215 -22.09 11.47 10.76
#